data_AF-A0A1G7UDY5-F1
#
_entry.id   AF-A0A1G7UDY5-F1
#
_cell.length_a   1.000
_cell.length_b   1.000
_cell.length_c   1.000
_cell.angle_alpha   90.00
_cell.angle_beta   90.00
_cell.angle_gamma   90.00
#
_symmetry.space_group_name_H-M   'P 1'
#
loop_
_entity.id
_entity.type
_entity.pdbx_description
1 polymer ?
#
loop_
_entity_poly.entity_id
_entity_poly.type
_entity_poly.pdbx_seq_one_letter_code
_entity_poly.pdbx_strand_id
1 'polypeptide(L)'
;METRQRQADRTRETKRKLMEATVECLVERGWSGTTTTEVAERAGVSRGAQLHHFRTRGELVAAAVEHVGAESVEVLKRRAEVVEKSTRAVVELIADFHASDLFTAALELWVAARTDPELREQVLELQARLGRETYRVALELLGADDTKPGVKEAVQATLDLVRGLALANQLGDDTKRRAHVVRYWARMLEEQL
;
A
#
# COMPACT_ATOMS: atom_id res chain seq x y z
N MET A 1 33.70 5.27 -15.87
CA MET A 1 32.26 4.92 -15.72
C MET A 1 31.97 4.25 -14.37
N GLU A 2 32.85 3.39 -13.86
CA GLU A 2 32.63 2.66 -12.59
C GLU A 2 32.41 3.53 -11.33
N THR A 3 33.09 4.67 -11.20
CA THR A 3 32.93 5.56 -10.02
C THR A 3 31.53 6.19 -9.96
N ARG A 4 30.94 6.55 -11.11
CA ARG A 4 29.57 7.08 -11.17
C ARG A 4 28.53 6.00 -10.89
N GLN A 5 28.77 4.77 -11.35
CA GLN A 5 27.91 3.62 -11.07
C GLN A 5 27.87 3.31 -9.57
N ARG A 6 29.03 3.19 -8.92
CA ARG A 6 29.14 2.93 -7.47
C ARG A 6 28.50 4.03 -6.62
N GLN A 7 28.60 5.29 -7.07
CA GLN A 7 27.93 6.40 -6.40
C GLN A 7 26.41 6.30 -6.52
N ALA A 8 25.89 6.02 -7.73
CA ALA A 8 24.46 5.85 -7.95
C ALA A 8 23.89 4.66 -7.15
N ASP A 9 24.64 3.58 -7.03
CA ASP A 9 24.24 2.39 -6.25
C ASP A 9 24.15 2.71 -4.75
N ARG A 10 25.13 3.42 -4.19
CA ARG A 10 25.11 3.88 -2.79
C ARG A 10 23.95 4.84 -2.50
N THR A 11 23.68 5.76 -3.43
CA THR A 11 22.53 6.68 -3.35
C THR A 11 21.22 5.90 -3.32
N ARG A 12 21.06 4.90 -4.19
CA ARG A 12 19.86 4.04 -4.22
C ARG A 12 19.71 3.21 -2.94
N GLU A 13 20.79 2.61 -2.47
CA GLU A 13 20.80 1.81 -1.25
C GLU A 13 20.42 2.65 -0.02
N THR A 14 20.97 3.86 0.09
CA THR A 14 20.67 4.78 1.19
C THR A 14 19.20 5.18 1.17
N LYS A 15 18.67 5.53 -0.01
CA LYS A 15 17.25 5.86 -0.18
C LYS A 15 16.36 4.68 0.24
N ARG A 16 16.70 3.46 -0.18
CA ARG A 16 15.96 2.24 0.20
C ARG A 16 15.94 2.03 1.71
N LYS A 17 17.09 2.09 2.38
CA LYS A 17 17.17 1.93 3.84
C LYS A 17 16.33 2.96 4.60
N LEU A 18 16.34 4.22 4.15
CA LEU A 18 15.49 5.27 4.74
C LEU A 18 14.00 4.97 4.55
N MET A 19 13.60 4.51 3.36
CA MET A 19 12.20 4.16 3.07
C MET A 19 11.72 2.96 3.89
N GLU A 20 12.51 1.89 3.98
CA GLU A 20 12.20 0.70 4.80
C GLU A 20 12.05 1.05 6.28
N ALA A 21 13.05 1.74 6.85
CA ALA A 21 13.00 2.20 8.23
C ALA A 21 11.82 3.14 8.50
N THR A 22 11.39 3.92 7.51
CA THR A 22 10.20 4.79 7.65
C THR A 22 8.92 3.97 7.81
N VAL A 23 8.73 2.91 7.01
CA VAL A 23 7.54 2.06 7.12
C VAL A 23 7.52 1.35 8.46
N GLU A 24 8.66 0.79 8.91
CA GLU A 24 8.76 0.17 10.23
C GLU A 24 8.40 1.14 11.36
N CYS A 25 8.92 2.37 11.32
CA CYS A 25 8.57 3.41 12.29
C CYS A 25 7.08 3.75 12.29
N LEU A 26 6.45 3.84 11.10
CA LEU A 26 5.02 4.11 10.99
C LEU A 26 4.17 2.99 11.57
N VAL A 27 4.54 1.74 11.30
CA VAL A 27 3.83 0.56 11.80
C VAL A 27 3.96 0.45 13.33
N GLU A 28 5.15 0.68 13.88
CA GLU A 28 5.40 0.52 15.32
C GLU A 28 4.96 1.72 16.16
N ARG A 29 5.09 2.94 15.63
CA ARG A 29 4.97 4.19 16.42
C ARG A 29 3.93 5.16 15.87
N GLY A 30 3.27 4.81 14.78
CA GLY A 30 2.33 5.67 14.08
C GLY A 30 2.98 6.93 13.50
N TRP A 31 2.14 7.82 12.97
CA TRP A 31 2.58 9.12 12.47
C TRP A 31 3.22 9.91 13.61
N SER A 32 2.53 10.21 14.71
CA SER A 32 3.08 11.10 15.74
C SER A 32 4.45 10.68 16.29
N GLY A 33 4.76 9.38 16.37
CA GLY A 33 6.04 8.86 16.84
C GLY A 33 7.16 8.75 15.80
N THR A 34 6.88 8.98 14.51
CA THR A 34 7.88 8.86 13.43
C THR A 34 8.57 10.19 13.15
N THR A 35 9.88 10.30 13.40
CA THR A 35 10.66 11.51 13.08
C THR A 35 11.77 11.21 12.07
N THR A 36 12.23 12.22 11.32
CA THR A 36 13.34 12.04 10.38
C THR A 36 14.63 11.60 11.07
N THR A 37 14.85 12.01 12.33
CA THR A 37 15.98 11.55 13.16
C THR A 37 15.87 10.08 13.51
N GLU A 38 14.71 9.65 14.05
CA GLU A 38 14.47 8.23 14.39
C GLU A 38 14.63 7.33 13.15
N VAL A 39 14.10 7.75 12.00
CA VAL A 39 14.28 7.00 10.76
C VAL A 39 15.75 6.92 10.35
N ALA A 40 16.51 8.03 10.44
CA ALA A 40 17.92 8.04 10.08
C ALA A 40 18.74 7.10 10.99
N GLU A 41 18.48 7.13 12.30
CA GLU A 41 19.11 6.24 13.27
C GLU A 41 18.80 4.78 12.98
N ARG A 42 17.52 4.44 12.76
CA ARG A 42 17.08 3.09 12.41
C ARG A 42 17.67 2.59 11.10
N ALA A 43 17.73 3.45 10.08
CA ALA A 43 18.32 3.12 8.79
C ALA A 43 19.86 2.97 8.84
N GLY A 44 20.50 3.36 9.94
CA GLY A 44 21.97 3.44 10.04
C GLY A 44 22.56 4.49 9.11
N VAL A 45 21.82 5.57 8.83
CA VAL A 45 22.16 6.63 7.89
C VAL A 45 22.42 7.93 8.64
N SER A 46 23.45 8.68 8.25
CA SER A 46 23.74 9.97 8.90
C SER A 46 22.64 10.99 8.62
N ARG A 47 22.44 11.94 9.54
CA ARG A 47 21.50 13.06 9.35
C ARG A 47 21.78 13.86 8.07
N GLY A 48 23.06 14.07 7.73
CA GLY A 48 23.45 14.76 6.49
C GLY A 48 23.02 13.99 5.23
N ALA A 49 23.18 12.66 5.22
CA ALA A 49 22.73 11.82 4.12
C ALA A 49 21.19 11.75 4.04
N GLN A 50 20.50 11.68 5.18
CA GLN A 50 19.02 11.75 5.23
C GLN A 50 18.51 13.07 4.62
N LEU A 51 19.03 14.22 5.07
CA LEU A 51 18.63 15.54 4.56
C LEU A 51 18.98 15.75 3.08
N HIS A 52 20.01 15.07 2.57
CA HIS A 52 20.34 15.07 1.15
C HIS A 52 19.25 14.39 0.30
N HIS A 53 18.63 13.34 0.82
CA HIS A 53 17.58 12.59 0.13
C HIS A 53 16.17 13.14 0.37
N PHE A 54 15.86 13.52 1.61
CA PHE A 54 14.53 13.95 2.04
C PHE A 54 14.65 15.12 3.01
N ARG A 55 14.11 16.27 2.64
CA ARG A 55 14.23 17.51 3.43
C ARG A 55 13.14 17.58 4.49
N THR A 56 11.96 17.09 4.16
CA THR A 56 10.82 17.08 5.07
C THR A 56 10.44 15.65 5.47
N ARG A 57 9.76 15.57 6.61
CA ARG A 57 9.17 14.32 7.09
C ARG A 57 8.08 13.80 6.13
N GLY A 58 7.32 14.72 5.54
CA GLY A 58 6.28 14.41 4.55
C GLY A 58 6.87 13.76 3.29
N GLU A 59 7.91 14.36 2.71
CA GLU A 59 8.63 13.81 1.55
C GLU A 59 9.16 12.39 1.81
N LEU A 60 9.78 12.19 2.99
CA LEU A 60 10.33 10.89 3.39
C LEU A 60 9.24 9.82 3.48
N VAL A 61 8.12 10.13 4.15
CA VAL A 61 7.03 9.18 4.35
C VAL A 61 6.28 8.90 3.04
N ALA A 62 5.99 9.92 2.24
CA ALA A 62 5.33 9.74 0.96
C ALA A 62 6.15 8.81 0.04
N ALA A 63 7.46 9.03 -0.04
CA ALA A 63 8.36 8.18 -0.81
C ALA A 63 8.43 6.75 -0.27
N ALA A 64 8.41 6.58 1.06
CA ALA A 64 8.43 5.26 1.69
C ALA A 64 7.16 4.45 1.36
N VAL A 65 5.98 5.04 1.54
CA VAL A 65 4.71 4.39 1.22
C VAL A 65 4.57 4.14 -0.29
N GLU A 66 5.07 5.04 -1.12
CA GLU A 66 5.19 4.82 -2.57
C GLU A 66 6.01 3.59 -2.91
N HIS A 67 7.21 3.48 -2.33
CA HIS A 67 8.12 2.39 -2.62
C HIS A 67 7.53 1.04 -2.22
N VAL A 68 7.10 0.92 -0.96
CA VAL A 68 6.53 -0.33 -0.44
C VAL A 68 5.18 -0.63 -1.08
N GLY A 69 4.39 0.39 -1.42
CA GLY A 69 3.16 0.27 -2.19
C GLY A 69 3.38 -0.39 -3.55
N ALA A 70 4.36 0.11 -4.30
CA ALA A 70 4.73 -0.47 -5.59
C ALA A 70 5.24 -1.91 -5.44
N GLU A 71 6.10 -2.19 -4.47
CA GLU A 71 6.59 -3.55 -4.20
C GLU A 71 5.46 -4.50 -3.82
N SER A 72 4.49 -4.04 -3.04
CA SER A 72 3.34 -4.84 -2.63
C SER A 72 2.42 -5.15 -3.81
N VAL A 73 2.23 -4.22 -4.74
CA VAL A 73 1.50 -4.49 -5.99
C VAL A 73 2.23 -5.57 -6.82
N GLU A 74 3.55 -5.55 -6.87
CA GLU A 74 4.33 -6.60 -7.54
C GLU A 74 4.23 -7.96 -6.81
N VAL A 75 4.18 -7.96 -5.47
CA VAL A 75 3.89 -9.17 -4.69
C VAL A 75 2.49 -9.70 -5.02
N LEU A 76 1.49 -8.81 -5.09
CA LEU A 76 0.12 -9.16 -5.46
C LEU A 76 0.07 -9.82 -6.84
N LYS A 77 0.71 -9.23 -7.85
CA LYS A 77 0.82 -9.80 -9.20
C LYS A 77 1.45 -11.20 -9.19
N ARG A 78 2.58 -11.38 -8.49
CA ARG A 78 3.22 -12.70 -8.38
C ARG A 78 2.34 -13.74 -7.70
N ARG A 79 1.66 -13.39 -6.61
CA ARG A 79 0.68 -14.28 -5.96
C ARG A 79 -0.48 -14.61 -6.89
N ALA A 80 -0.86 -13.65 -7.71
CA ALA A 80 -1.96 -13.78 -8.65
C ALA A 80 -1.67 -14.71 -9.84
N GLU A 81 -0.40 -14.95 -10.17
CA GLU A 81 0.00 -15.95 -11.18
C GLU A 81 -0.35 -17.39 -10.76
N VAL A 82 -0.31 -17.66 -9.45
CA VAL A 82 -0.50 -19.01 -8.89
C VAL A 82 -1.83 -19.20 -8.16
N VAL A 83 -2.61 -18.14 -7.99
CA VAL A 83 -3.92 -18.21 -7.32
C VAL A 83 -4.94 -18.94 -8.19
N GLU A 84 -5.81 -19.72 -7.54
CA GLU A 84 -7.01 -20.26 -8.17
C GLU A 84 -7.82 -19.10 -8.77
N LYS A 85 -8.29 -19.25 -10.01
CA LYS A 85 -9.03 -18.19 -10.73
C LYS A 85 -10.52 -18.14 -10.37
N SER A 86 -10.90 -18.58 -9.18
CA SER A 86 -12.26 -18.37 -8.66
C SER A 86 -12.40 -16.99 -8.06
N THR A 87 -13.57 -16.36 -8.22
CA THR A 87 -13.86 -15.02 -7.68
C THR A 87 -13.58 -14.95 -6.19
N ARG A 88 -13.94 -16.00 -5.43
CA ARG A 88 -13.61 -16.11 -4.01
C ARG A 88 -12.11 -15.98 -3.73
N ALA A 89 -11.27 -16.78 -4.41
CA ALA A 89 -9.84 -16.77 -4.17
C ALA A 89 -9.19 -15.42 -4.56
N VAL A 90 -9.71 -14.78 -5.61
CA VAL A 90 -9.26 -13.44 -6.02
C VAL A 90 -9.65 -12.39 -4.97
N VAL A 91 -10.88 -12.38 -4.47
CA VAL A 91 -11.32 -11.44 -3.41
C VAL A 91 -10.52 -11.68 -2.12
N GLU A 92 -10.26 -12.94 -1.75
CA GLU A 92 -9.42 -13.29 -0.60
C GLU A 92 -7.99 -12.76 -0.77
N LEU A 93 -7.39 -12.93 -1.96
CA LEU A 93 -6.06 -12.41 -2.27
C LEU A 93 -5.99 -10.88 -2.14
N ILE A 94 -6.98 -10.15 -2.66
CA ILE A 94 -7.04 -8.69 -2.56
C ILE A 94 -7.29 -8.25 -1.10
N ALA A 95 -8.10 -8.99 -0.34
CA ALA A 95 -8.33 -8.72 1.07
C ALA A 95 -7.06 -8.89 1.91
N ASP A 96 -6.29 -9.95 1.67
CA ASP A 96 -5.02 -10.18 2.35
C ASP A 96 -3.98 -9.10 2.03
N PHE A 97 -3.95 -8.62 0.79
CA PHE A 97 -3.10 -7.49 0.41
C PHE A 97 -3.41 -6.23 1.25
N HIS A 98 -4.70 -5.95 1.48
CA HIS A 98 -5.12 -4.82 2.32
C HIS A 98 -4.95 -5.08 3.81
N ALA A 99 -4.85 -6.33 4.26
CA ALA A 99 -4.62 -6.67 5.67
C ALA A 99 -3.13 -6.64 6.07
N SER A 100 -2.26 -6.03 5.26
CA SER A 100 -0.81 -5.97 5.48
C SER A 100 -0.36 -4.73 6.25
N ASP A 101 0.86 -4.77 6.81
CA ASP A 101 1.50 -3.64 7.51
C ASP A 101 1.61 -2.38 6.64
N LEU A 102 1.73 -2.54 5.32
CA LEU A 102 1.69 -1.42 4.39
C LEU A 102 0.38 -0.63 4.50
N PHE A 103 -0.75 -1.33 4.63
CA PHE A 103 -2.04 -0.66 4.77
C PHE A 103 -2.12 0.15 6.06
N THR A 104 -1.57 -0.39 7.16
CA THR A 104 -1.45 0.32 8.44
C THR A 104 -0.63 1.61 8.29
N ALA A 105 0.55 1.54 7.65
CA ALA A 105 1.37 2.73 7.40
C ALA A 105 0.68 3.75 6.47
N ALA A 106 -0.04 3.29 5.44
CA ALA A 106 -0.79 4.14 4.55
C ALA A 106 -1.99 4.82 5.26
N LEU A 107 -2.64 4.12 6.19
CA LEU A 107 -3.74 4.66 6.99
C LEU A 107 -3.29 5.82 7.88
N GLU A 108 -2.15 5.67 8.56
CA GLU A 108 -1.52 6.75 9.35
C GLU A 108 -1.28 8.00 8.48
N LEU A 109 -0.79 7.79 7.26
CA LEU A 109 -0.53 8.85 6.31
C LEU A 109 -1.82 9.52 5.82
N TRP A 110 -2.90 8.76 5.57
CA TRP A 110 -4.21 9.33 5.22
C TRP A 110 -4.79 10.20 6.34
N VAL A 111 -4.66 9.74 7.59
CA VAL A 111 -5.12 10.50 8.75
C VAL A 111 -4.33 11.81 8.88
N ALA A 112 -3.00 11.76 8.75
CA ALA A 112 -2.15 12.94 8.81
C ALA A 112 -2.45 13.95 7.68
N ALA A 113 -2.60 13.46 6.45
CA ALA A 113 -2.90 14.26 5.26
C ALA A 113 -4.21 15.04 5.35
N ARG A 114 -5.16 14.64 6.21
CA ARG A 114 -6.41 15.41 6.41
C ARG A 114 -6.15 16.81 6.98
N THR A 115 -5.06 17.00 7.73
CA THR A 115 -4.73 18.25 8.43
C THR A 115 -3.44 18.91 7.94
N ASP A 116 -2.75 18.30 6.97
CA ASP A 116 -1.50 18.80 6.40
C ASP A 116 -1.67 18.96 4.88
N PRO A 117 -1.81 20.20 4.36
CA PRO A 117 -2.04 20.44 2.93
C PRO A 117 -0.89 19.99 2.01
N GLU A 118 0.36 20.12 2.46
CA GLU A 118 1.53 19.74 1.66
C GLU A 118 1.61 18.21 1.55
N LEU A 119 1.37 17.51 2.65
CA LEU A 119 1.29 16.06 2.66
C LEU A 119 0.09 15.55 1.85
N ARG A 120 -1.05 16.26 1.92
CA ARG A 120 -2.28 15.89 1.21
C ARG A 120 -2.07 15.79 -0.29
N GLU A 121 -1.35 16.72 -0.89
CA GLU A 121 -1.07 16.69 -2.33
C GLU A 121 -0.30 15.41 -2.71
N GLN A 122 0.78 15.11 -1.99
CA GLN A 122 1.61 13.93 -2.22
C GLN A 122 0.82 12.63 -2.02
N VAL A 123 -0.03 12.58 -1.00
CA VAL A 123 -0.83 11.41 -0.67
C VAL A 123 -1.93 11.15 -1.69
N LEU A 124 -2.58 12.20 -2.20
CA LEU A 124 -3.62 12.06 -3.23
C LEU A 124 -3.04 11.50 -4.54
N GLU A 125 -1.87 11.99 -4.95
CA GLU A 125 -1.17 11.47 -6.12
C GLU A 125 -0.82 9.98 -5.96
N LEU A 126 -0.25 9.63 -4.81
CA LEU A 126 0.09 8.25 -4.47
C LEU A 126 -1.13 7.33 -4.45
N GLN A 127 -2.20 7.74 -3.78
CA GLN A 127 -3.46 6.99 -3.69
C GLN A 127 -4.06 6.76 -5.07
N ALA A 128 -4.07 7.78 -5.93
CA ALA A 128 -4.60 7.67 -7.28
C ALA A 128 -3.79 6.67 -8.12
N ARG A 129 -2.45 6.68 -7.99
CA ARG A 129 -1.58 5.74 -8.72
C ARG A 129 -1.75 4.30 -8.25
N LEU A 130 -1.64 4.04 -6.94
CA LEU A 130 -1.81 2.69 -6.37
C LEU A 130 -3.23 2.15 -6.58
N GLY A 131 -4.24 3.02 -6.46
CA GLY A 131 -5.65 2.67 -6.70
C GLY A 131 -5.89 2.20 -8.12
N ARG A 132 -5.35 2.91 -9.12
CA ARG A 132 -5.45 2.51 -10.54
C ARG A 132 -4.79 1.16 -10.82
N GLU A 133 -3.60 0.93 -10.27
CA GLU A 133 -2.90 -0.35 -10.46
C GLU A 133 -3.64 -1.50 -9.78
N THR A 134 -4.12 -1.31 -8.55
CA THR A 134 -4.87 -2.34 -7.82
C THR A 134 -6.19 -2.66 -8.52
N TYR A 135 -6.89 -1.65 -9.04
CA TYR A 135 -8.11 -1.82 -9.83
C TYR A 135 -7.84 -2.61 -11.12
N ARG A 136 -6.77 -2.28 -11.86
CA ARG A 136 -6.39 -3.02 -13.07
C ARG A 136 -6.11 -4.49 -12.77
N VAL A 137 -5.34 -4.76 -11.72
CA VAL A 137 -5.03 -6.14 -11.30
C VAL A 137 -6.31 -6.88 -10.89
N ALA A 138 -7.23 -6.22 -10.16
CA ALA A 138 -8.50 -6.82 -9.79
C ALA A 138 -9.36 -7.18 -11.01
N LEU A 139 -9.49 -6.28 -11.99
CA LEU A 139 -10.21 -6.55 -13.24
C LEU A 139 -9.64 -7.75 -13.99
N GLU A 140 -8.31 -7.78 -14.17
CA GLU A 140 -7.61 -8.85 -14.88
C GLU A 140 -7.84 -10.21 -14.21
N LEU A 141 -7.73 -10.27 -12.88
CA LEU A 141 -7.88 -11.51 -12.14
C LEU A 141 -9.31 -12.01 -12.05
N LEU A 142 -10.27 -11.10 -12.04
CA LEU A 142 -11.69 -11.43 -12.09
C LEU A 142 -12.16 -11.79 -13.51
N GLY A 143 -11.33 -11.59 -14.54
CA GLY A 143 -11.74 -11.74 -15.94
C GLY A 143 -12.87 -10.78 -16.31
N ALA A 144 -12.92 -9.63 -15.64
CA ALA A 144 -14.03 -8.69 -15.69
C ALA A 144 -13.90 -7.70 -16.86
N ASP A 145 -15.02 -7.42 -17.52
CA ASP A 145 -15.12 -6.41 -18.59
C ASP A 145 -15.84 -5.18 -18.05
N ASP A 146 -15.09 -4.13 -17.69
CA ASP A 146 -15.63 -2.92 -17.08
C ASP A 146 -16.33 -1.97 -18.06
N THR A 147 -16.44 -2.36 -19.33
CA THR A 147 -17.34 -1.71 -20.30
C THR A 147 -18.80 -2.14 -20.12
N LYS A 148 -19.04 -3.29 -19.47
CA LYS A 148 -20.39 -3.76 -19.13
C LYS A 148 -20.96 -2.91 -17.98
N PRO A 149 -22.25 -2.52 -18.04
CA PRO A 149 -22.89 -1.78 -16.96
C PRO A 149 -22.78 -2.51 -15.60
N GLY A 150 -22.34 -1.82 -14.56
CA GLY A 150 -22.27 -2.36 -13.19
C GLY A 150 -20.97 -3.07 -12.82
N VAL A 151 -20.16 -3.53 -13.78
CA VAL A 151 -18.91 -4.25 -13.50
C VAL A 151 -17.88 -3.33 -12.84
N LYS A 152 -17.73 -2.11 -13.36
CA LYS A 152 -16.84 -1.10 -12.78
C LYS A 152 -17.20 -0.82 -11.32
N GLU A 153 -18.48 -0.63 -11.04
CA GLU A 153 -19.01 -0.39 -9.70
C GLU A 153 -18.79 -1.59 -8.78
N ALA A 154 -19.00 -2.82 -9.28
CA ALA A 154 -18.81 -4.04 -8.52
C ALA A 154 -17.34 -4.27 -8.12
N VAL A 155 -16.40 -4.02 -9.04
CA VAL A 155 -14.96 -4.11 -8.74
C VAL A 155 -14.54 -3.01 -7.77
N GLN A 156 -14.99 -1.76 -7.98
CA GLN A 156 -14.70 -0.68 -7.05
C GLN A 156 -15.28 -0.95 -5.64
N ALA A 157 -16.52 -1.42 -5.56
CA ALA A 157 -17.15 -1.82 -4.30
C ALA A 157 -16.38 -2.95 -3.60
N THR A 158 -15.81 -3.88 -4.36
CA THR A 158 -14.93 -4.93 -3.83
C THR A 158 -13.69 -4.32 -3.17
N LEU A 159 -13.02 -3.38 -3.84
CA LEU A 159 -11.83 -2.69 -3.29
C LEU A 159 -12.16 -1.85 -2.05
N ASP A 160 -13.31 -1.19 -2.03
CA ASP A 160 -13.72 -0.38 -0.89
C ASP A 160 -14.16 -1.25 0.29
N LEU A 161 -14.83 -2.38 0.04
CA LEU A 161 -15.17 -3.37 1.05
C LEU A 161 -13.93 -3.94 1.75
N VAL A 162 -12.96 -4.45 0.97
CA VAL A 162 -11.74 -5.03 1.55
C VAL A 162 -10.92 -4.00 2.33
N ARG A 163 -10.91 -2.74 1.89
CA ARG A 163 -10.30 -1.64 2.62
C ARG A 163 -11.00 -1.39 3.96
N GLY A 164 -12.33 -1.40 3.98
CA GLY A 164 -13.11 -1.29 5.21
C GLY A 164 -12.87 -2.44 6.18
N LEU A 165 -12.74 -3.67 5.67
CA LEU A 165 -12.40 -4.85 6.48
C LEU A 165 -10.98 -4.75 7.06
N ALA A 166 -10.02 -4.25 6.28
CA ALA A 166 -8.66 -4.01 6.76
C ALA A 166 -8.60 -2.95 7.87
N LEU A 167 -9.40 -1.89 7.76
CA LEU A 167 -9.55 -0.88 8.82
C LEU A 167 -10.12 -1.50 10.10
N ALA A 168 -11.12 -2.37 10.00
CA ALA A 168 -11.69 -3.04 11.16
C ALA A 168 -10.69 -3.98 11.87
N ASN A 169 -9.71 -4.52 11.14
CA ASN A 169 -8.66 -5.39 11.68
C ASN A 169 -7.59 -4.64 12.51
N GLN A 170 -7.59 -3.30 12.49
CA GLN A 170 -6.59 -2.49 13.20
C GLN A 170 -6.75 -2.53 14.72
N LEU A 171 -7.97 -2.80 15.23
CA LEU A 171 -8.27 -2.75 16.66
C LEU A 171 -8.41 -4.14 17.32
N GLY A 172 -8.38 -5.21 16.54
CA GLY A 172 -8.52 -6.58 17.04
C GLY A 172 -8.52 -7.61 15.92
N ASP A 173 -8.45 -8.89 16.28
CA ASP A 173 -8.49 -9.99 15.32
C ASP A 173 -9.90 -10.16 14.75
N ASP A 174 -10.08 -9.70 13.52
CA ASP A 174 -11.34 -9.81 12.78
C ASP A 174 -11.33 -10.93 11.72
N THR A 175 -10.31 -11.79 11.73
CA THR A 175 -10.04 -12.76 10.66
C THR A 175 -11.25 -13.64 10.36
N LYS A 176 -11.96 -14.12 11.40
CA LYS A 176 -13.16 -14.94 11.23
C LYS A 176 -14.28 -14.17 10.52
N ARG A 177 -14.65 -12.99 11.02
CA ARG A 177 -15.71 -12.17 10.43
C ARG A 177 -15.35 -11.75 9.01
N ARG A 178 -14.11 -11.32 8.77
CA ARG A 178 -13.56 -11.01 7.45
C ARG A 178 -13.78 -12.16 6.47
N ALA A 179 -13.41 -13.38 6.85
CA ALA A 179 -13.58 -14.56 6.00
C ALA A 179 -15.05 -14.84 5.68
N HIS A 180 -15.98 -14.63 6.63
CA HIS A 180 -17.42 -14.76 6.37
C HIS A 180 -17.93 -13.70 5.38
N VAL A 181 -17.54 -12.44 5.55
CA VAL A 181 -17.96 -11.34 4.67
C VAL A 181 -17.40 -11.52 3.26
N VAL A 182 -16.11 -11.86 3.12
CA VAL A 182 -15.46 -12.12 1.83
C VAL A 182 -16.14 -13.26 1.09
N ARG A 183 -16.43 -14.39 1.75
CA ARG A 183 -17.16 -15.50 1.12
C ARG A 183 -18.57 -15.13 0.67
N TYR A 184 -19.28 -14.32 1.44
CA TYR A 184 -20.61 -13.85 1.03
C TYR A 184 -20.51 -12.90 -0.17
N TRP A 185 -19.61 -11.92 -0.10
CA TRP A 185 -19.41 -10.95 -1.17
C TRP A 185 -18.94 -11.60 -2.48
N ALA A 186 -18.03 -12.57 -2.42
CA ALA A 186 -17.57 -13.27 -3.62
C ALA A 186 -18.71 -13.93 -4.41
N ARG A 187 -19.70 -14.52 -3.72
CA ARG A 187 -20.89 -15.10 -4.38
C ARG A 187 -21.75 -14.04 -5.05
N MET A 188 -21.95 -12.89 -4.40
CA MET A 188 -22.68 -11.76 -5.00
C MET A 188 -21.95 -11.21 -6.22
N LEU A 189 -20.61 -11.14 -6.15
CA LEU A 189 -19.78 -10.64 -7.23
C LEU A 189 -19.80 -11.58 -8.45
N GLU A 190 -19.81 -12.90 -8.25
CA GLU A 190 -19.94 -13.89 -9.34
C GLU A 190 -21.21 -13.69 -10.17
N GLU A 191 -22.30 -13.22 -9.57
CA GLU A 191 -23.56 -12.96 -10.29
C GLU A 191 -23.52 -11.68 -11.15
N GLN A 192 -22.52 -10.80 -10.95
CA GLN A 192 -22.39 -9.50 -11.61
C GLN A 192 -21.34 -9.44 -12.71
N LEU A 193 -20.41 -10.40 -12.76
CA LEU A 193 -19.30 -10.47 -13.73
C LEU A 193 -19.69 -11.23 -15.00
#